data_AF-X0RNJ8-F1
#
_entry.id   AF-X0RNJ8-F1
#
_cell.length_a   1.000
_cell.length_b   1.000
_cell.length_c   1.000
_cell.angle_alpha   90.00
_cell.angle_beta   90.00
_cell.angle_gamma   90.00
#
_symmetry.space_group_name_H-M   'P 1'
#
loop_
_entity.id
_entity.type
_entity.pdbx_description
1 polymer ?
#
loop_
_entity_poly.entity_id
_entity_poly.type
_entity_poly.pdbx_seq_one_letter_code
_entity_poly.pdbx_strand_id
1 'polypeptide(L)' 'MRVFMLGWEFPPFISGGLGTACYGLTRAMDQLGISVTFVLPKVVDKEYATHVELLNPD' A
#
# COMPACT_ATOMS: atom_id res chain seq x y z
N MET A 1 -16.71 1.56 1.24
CA MET A 1 -15.91 2.80 1.03
C MET A 1 -14.64 2.43 0.29
N ARG A 2 -14.12 3.29 -0.60
CA ARG A 2 -12.86 3.05 -1.32
C ARG A 2 -11.89 4.18 -1.03
N VAL A 3 -10.64 3.83 -0.71
CA VAL A 3 -9.59 4.80 -0.37
C VAL A 3 -8.48 4.69 -1.40
N PHE A 4 -8.04 5.84 -1.89
CA PHE A 4 -6.90 5.96 -2.79
C PHE A 4 -5.76 6.65 -2.03
N MET A 5 -4.64 5.95 -1.90
CA MET A 5 -3.46 6.41 -1.18
C MET A 5 -2.29 6.60 -2.13
N LEU A 6 -1.61 7.73 -2.02
CA LEU A 6 -0.36 8.00 -2.73
C LEU A 6 0.76 7.95 -1.71
N GLY A 7 1.80 7.18 -1.97
CA GLY A 7 2.94 7.08 -1.06
C GLY A 7 4.24 6.77 -1.77
N TRP A 8 5.31 6.75 -0.99
CA TRP A 8 6.67 6.54 -1.47
C TRP A 8 7.30 5.26 -0.89
N GLU A 9 6.69 4.70 0.15
CA GLU A 9 7.19 3.58 0.94
C GLU A 9 6.03 2.64 1.28
N PHE A 10 6.16 1.35 0.97
CA PHE A 10 5.19 0.34 1.39
C PHE A 10 5.84 -1.05 1.40
N PRO A 11 5.79 -1.81 2.51
CA PRO A 11 6.43 -3.12 2.61
C PRO A 11 6.01 -4.08 1.49
N PRO A 12 6.96 -4.83 0.89
CA PRO A 12 8.38 -4.93 1.24
C PRO A 12 9.27 -3.80 0.66
N PHE A 13 8.72 -2.89 -0.14
CA PHE A 13 9.46 -1.87 -0.86
C PHE A 13 9.72 -0.62 -0.01
N ILE A 14 11.00 -0.27 0.14
CA ILE A 14 11.42 0.96 0.83
C ILE A 14 10.82 0.99 2.25
N SER A 15 11.15 -0.01 3.05
CA SER A 15 10.51 -0.28 4.35
C SER A 15 11.13 0.53 5.50
N GLY A 16 11.03 1.86 5.43
CA GLY A 16 11.33 2.76 6.55
C GLY A 16 10.18 2.85 7.55
N GLY A 17 10.26 3.83 8.46
CA GLY A 17 9.20 4.08 9.44
C GLY A 17 7.87 4.48 8.80
N LEU A 18 7.90 5.17 7.66
CA LEU A 18 6.72 5.57 6.92
C LEU A 18 6.00 4.35 6.33
N GLY A 19 6.73 3.47 5.62
CA GLY A 19 6.15 2.25 5.06
C GLY A 19 5.48 1.36 6.11
N THR A 20 6.09 1.24 7.29
CA THR A 20 5.53 0.46 8.41
C THR A 20 4.21 1.06 8.92
N ALA A 21 4.15 2.38 9.06
CA ALA A 21 2.93 3.08 9.45
C ALA A 21 1.82 2.95 8.40
N CYS A 22 2.17 3.12 7.12
CA CYS A 22 1.23 2.91 6.01
C CYS A 22 0.68 1.48 6.00
N TYR A 23 1.52 0.47 6.18
CA TYR A 23 1.10 -0.93 6.26
C TYR A 23 0.12 -1.20 7.41
N GLY A 24 0.42 -0.69 8.61
CA GLY A 24 -0.49 -0.84 9.76
C GLY A 24 -1.84 -0.16 9.51
N LEU A 25 -1.83 1.03 8.92
CA LEU A 25 -3.04 1.78 8.58
C LEU A 25 -3.89 1.04 7.56
N THR A 26 -3.30 0.59 6.44
CA THR A 26 -4.05 -0.13 5.40
C THR A 26 -4.55 -1.47 5.89
N ARG A 27 -3.82 -2.14 6.78
CA ARG A 27 -4.25 -3.39 7.41
C ARG A 27 -5.46 -3.20 8.30
N ALA A 28 -5.50 -2.13 9.09
CA ALA A 28 -6.67 -1.80 9.91
C ALA A 28 -7.89 -1.44 9.04
N MET A 29 -7.69 -0.72 7.93
CA MET A 29 -8.75 -0.40 6.98
C MET A 29 -9.33 -1.67 6.30
N ASP A 30 -8.47 -2.58 5.88
CA ASP A 30 -8.88 -3.87 5.30
C ASP A 30 -9.74 -4.70 6.28
N GLN A 31 -9.36 -4.74 7.56
CA GLN A 31 -10.15 -5.39 8.62
C GLN A 31 -11.54 -4.77 8.82
N LEU A 32 -11.71 -3.49 8.49
CA LEU A 32 -12.99 -2.79 8.51
C LEU A 32 -13.78 -2.94 7.20
N GLY A 33 -13.30 -3.76 6.25
CA GLY A 33 -13.93 -3.96 4.94
C GLY A 33 -13.75 -2.79 3.98
N ILE A 34 -12.74 -1.94 4.21
CA ILE A 34 -12.43 -0.79 3.36
C ILE A 34 -11.40 -1.22 2.33
N SER A 35 -11.75 -1.09 1.05
CA SER A 35 -10.83 -1.36 -0.06
C SER A 35 -9.87 -0.18 -0.24
N VAL A 36 -8.57 -0.48 -0.26
CA VAL A 36 -7.50 0.50 -0.43
C VAL A 36 -6.69 0.19 -1.69
N THR A 37 -6.52 1.20 -2.52
CA THR A 37 -5.56 1.21 -3.63
C THR A 37 -4.42 2.14 -3.26
N PHE A 38 -3.20 1.63 -3.20
CA PHE A 38 -2.00 2.37 -2.83
C PHE A 38 -1.06 2.49 -4.02
N VAL A 39 -0.71 3.71 -4.40
CA VAL A 39 0.17 3.97 -5.54
C VAL A 39 1.57 4.33 -5.06
N LEU A 40 2.56 3.65 -5.62
CA LEU A 40 3.98 3.92 -5.45
C LEU A 40 4.55 4.50 -6.75
N PRO A 41 5.48 5.46 -6.70
CA PRO A 41 6.08 6.11 -7.88
C PRO A 41 7.10 5.23 -8.61
N LYS A 42 7.39 4.04 -8.10
CA LYS A 42 8.48 3.18 -8.60
C LYS A 42 7.89 1.85 -9.04
N VAL A 43 8.49 1.25 -10.06
CA VAL A 43 8.13 -0.10 -10.51
C VAL A 43 8.31 -1.05 -9.34
N VAL A 44 7.19 -1.60 -8.90
CA VAL A 44 7.13 -2.61 -7.86
C VAL A 44 6.48 -3.83 -8.46
N ASP A 45 7.13 -4.99 -8.32
CA ASP A 45 6.56 -6.24 -8.79
C ASP A 45 5.24 -6.50 -8.05
N LYS A 46 4.18 -6.77 -8.79
CA LYS A 46 2.82 -6.94 -8.25
C LYS A 46 2.68 -8.15 -7.32
N GLU A 47 3.68 -9.04 -7.27
CA GLU A 47 3.66 -10.28 -6.50
C GLU A 47 3.69 -10.11 -4.97
N TYR A 48 3.93 -8.90 -4.47
CA TYR A 48 4.18 -8.67 -3.04
C TYR A 48 3.01 -8.08 -2.24
N ALA A 49 1.84 -7.85 -2.86
CA ALA A 49 0.71 -7.20 -2.20
C ALA A 49 -0.27 -8.23 -1.59
N THR A 50 -0.43 -8.24 -0.27
CA THR A 50 -1.30 -9.22 0.43
C THR A 50 -2.71 -8.73 0.69
N HIS A 51 -2.90 -7.45 1.04
CA HIS A 51 -4.19 -6.89 1.50
C HIS A 51 -4.51 -5.50 0.93
N VAL A 52 -3.65 -4.99 0.03
CA VAL A 52 -3.88 -3.74 -0.70
C VAL A 52 -3.59 -3.96 -2.17
N GLU A 53 -4.25 -3.18 -3.02
CA GLU A 53 -3.89 -3.12 -4.43
C GLU A 53 -2.74 -2.13 -4.61
N LEU A 54 -1.57 -2.60 -5.06
CA LEU A 54 -0.43 -1.74 -5.37
C LEU A 54 -0.43 -1.35 -6.85
N LEU A 55 -0.37 -0.05 -7.12
CA LEU A 55 -0.19 0.49 -8.46
C LEU A 55 1.14 1.23 -8.59
N ASN A 56 1.71 1.16 -9.78
CA ASN A 56 2.91 1.85 -10.22
C ASN A 56 2.59 2.70 -11.46
N PRO A 57 3.42 3.70 -11.81
CA PRO A 57 3.18 4.61 -12.94
C PRO A 57 3.45 4.02 -14.34
N ASP A 58 3.82 2.74 -14.45
CA ASP A 58 4.07 2.03 -15.73
C ASP A 58 2.87 1.17 -16.18
#